data_AF-A0A2W4LFD2-F1
#
_entry.id   AF-A0A2W4LFD2-F1
#
_cell.length_a   1.000
_cell.length_b   1.000
_cell.length_c   1.000
_cell.angle_alpha   90.00
_cell.angle_beta   90.00
_cell.angle_gamma   90.00
#
_symmetry.space_group_name_H-M   'P 1'
#
loop_
_entity.id
_entity.type
_entity.pdbx_description
1 polymer ?
#
loop_
_entity_poly.entity_id
_entity_poly.type
_entity_poly.pdbx_seq_one_letter_code
_entity_poly.pdbx_strand_id
1 'polypeptide(L)'
;MTVFVAPGEARSQPVQSAPTDPRITPGQVIDGWTGRPIPCRCRYQGRFYNLGDVVCMHTPRGTVFTRCELFLNNTSWMPTDEPCTISQLMMDDRPRE
;
A
#
# COMPACT_ATOMS: atom_id res chain seq x y z
N MET A 1 -7.10 51.50 -8.16
CA MET A 1 -8.28 50.64 -7.91
C MET A 1 -7.76 49.20 -7.93
N THR A 2 -7.51 48.63 -6.75
CA THR A 2 -6.82 47.34 -6.61
C THR A 2 -7.87 46.27 -6.37
N VAL A 3 -7.94 45.27 -7.23
CA VAL A 3 -8.84 44.12 -7.08
C VAL A 3 -8.09 43.04 -6.30
N PHE A 4 -8.62 42.67 -5.13
CA PHE A 4 -8.15 41.51 -4.37
C PHE A 4 -8.94 40.28 -4.80
N VAL A 5 -8.24 39.23 -5.24
CA VAL A 5 -8.83 37.91 -5.51
C VAL A 5 -8.75 37.10 -4.22
N ALA A 6 -9.89 36.69 -3.68
CA ALA A 6 -9.94 35.82 -2.50
C ALA A 6 -9.42 34.40 -2.84
N PRO A 7 -8.68 33.74 -1.93
CA PRO A 7 -8.24 32.37 -2.16
C PRO A 7 -9.44 31.42 -2.16
N GLY A 8 -9.56 30.64 -3.23
CA GLY A 8 -10.66 29.70 -3.45
C GLY A 8 -10.67 28.57 -2.42
N GLU A 9 -11.86 28.32 -1.89
CA GLU A 9 -12.17 27.23 -0.97
C GLU A 9 -11.85 25.87 -1.61
N ALA A 10 -10.86 25.16 -1.06
CA ALA A 10 -10.56 23.79 -1.46
C ALA A 10 -11.73 22.88 -1.05
N ARG A 11 -12.66 22.63 -1.99
CA ARG A 11 -13.71 21.63 -1.85
C ARG A 11 -13.06 20.24 -1.72
N SER A 12 -12.85 19.80 -0.49
CA SER A 12 -12.59 18.40 -0.17
C SER A 12 -13.80 17.57 -0.62
N GLN A 13 -13.64 16.83 -1.71
CA GLN A 13 -14.66 15.88 -2.14
C GLN A 13 -14.81 14.80 -1.07
N PRO A 14 -16.03 14.39 -0.71
CA PRO A 14 -16.22 13.27 0.19
C PRO A 14 -15.62 12.02 -0.47
N VAL A 15 -14.78 11.30 0.27
CA VAL A 15 -14.31 9.96 -0.12
C VAL A 15 -15.55 9.13 -0.42
N GLN A 16 -15.75 8.79 -1.69
CA GLN A 16 -16.83 7.90 -2.09
C GLN A 16 -16.59 6.56 -1.40
N SER A 17 -17.51 6.18 -0.51
CA SER A 17 -17.48 4.90 0.18
C SER A 17 -17.43 3.77 -0.84
N ALA A 18 -16.49 2.83 -0.65
CA ALA A 18 -16.27 1.72 -1.56
C ALA A 18 -17.56 0.91 -1.82
N PRO A 19 -17.71 0.29 -3.00
CA PRO A 19 -18.86 -0.55 -3.33
C PRO A 19 -19.06 -1.64 -2.28
N THR A 20 -20.26 -1.72 -1.71
CA THR A 20 -20.59 -2.62 -0.59
C THR A 20 -21.04 -4.02 -1.06
N ASP A 21 -20.68 -4.43 -2.29
CA ASP A 21 -21.03 -5.77 -2.76
C ASP A 21 -20.30 -6.81 -1.89
N PRO A 22 -21.02 -7.69 -1.18
CA PRO A 22 -20.41 -8.70 -0.31
C PRO A 22 -19.52 -9.71 -1.06
N ARG A 23 -19.52 -9.69 -2.40
CA ARG A 23 -18.62 -10.48 -3.25
C ARG A 23 -17.29 -9.79 -3.54
N ILE A 24 -17.16 -8.49 -3.25
CA ILE A 24 -15.96 -7.69 -3.54
C ILE A 24 -15.21 -7.45 -2.24
N THR A 25 -14.10 -8.18 -2.04
CA THR A 25 -13.16 -7.86 -0.95
C THR A 25 -12.29 -6.69 -1.41
N PRO A 26 -12.04 -5.67 -0.56
CA PRO A 26 -11.07 -4.62 -0.87
C PRO A 26 -9.73 -5.21 -1.31
N GLY A 27 -9.21 -4.76 -2.46
CA GLY A 27 -7.98 -5.29 -3.04
C GLY A 27 -8.16 -6.51 -3.96
N GLN A 28 -9.38 -6.91 -4.33
CA GLN A 28 -9.58 -7.95 -5.35
C GLN A 28 -9.82 -7.37 -6.75
N VAL A 29 -9.34 -8.10 -7.76
CA VAL A 29 -9.69 -7.86 -9.17
C VAL A 29 -10.64 -8.97 -9.62
N ILE A 30 -11.70 -8.60 -10.33
CA ILE A 30 -12.71 -9.54 -10.83
C ILE A 30 -12.42 -9.86 -12.31
N ASP A 31 -12.46 -11.14 -12.65
CA ASP A 31 -12.40 -11.61 -14.03
C ASP A 31 -13.73 -11.29 -14.74
N GLY A 32 -13.65 -10.54 -15.85
CA GLY A 32 -14.83 -10.04 -16.57
C GLY A 32 -15.62 -11.11 -17.32
N TRP A 33 -15.07 -12.32 -17.50
CA TRP A 33 -15.74 -13.43 -18.17
C TRP A 33 -16.46 -14.35 -17.18
N THR A 34 -15.78 -14.71 -16.10
CA THR A 34 -16.25 -15.68 -15.09
C THR A 34 -16.93 -15.02 -13.89
N GLY A 35 -16.73 -13.71 -13.69
CA GLY A 35 -17.20 -12.98 -12.50
C GLY A 35 -16.51 -13.42 -11.20
N ARG A 36 -15.41 -14.16 -11.29
CA ARG A 36 -14.68 -14.69 -10.12
C ARG A 36 -13.48 -13.80 -9.78
N PRO A 37 -13.05 -13.76 -8.50
CA PRO A 37 -11.83 -13.05 -8.11
C PRO A 37 -10.58 -13.66 -8.75
N ILE A 38 -9.70 -12.82 -9.27
CA ILE A 38 -8.36 -13.16 -9.75
C ILE A 38 -7.40 -13.09 -8.56
N PRO A 39 -6.65 -14.16 -8.25
CA PRO A 39 -5.70 -14.18 -7.13
C PRO A 39 -4.40 -13.43 -7.48
N CYS A 40 -4.46 -12.10 -7.55
CA CYS A 40 -3.31 -11.23 -7.71
C CYS A 40 -2.48 -11.19 -6.42
N ARG A 41 -1.23 -11.68 -6.47
CA ARG A 41 -0.36 -11.76 -5.29
C ARG A 41 1.06 -11.33 -5.59
N CYS A 42 1.67 -10.59 -4.67
CA CYS A 42 3.10 -10.30 -4.69
C CYS A 42 3.88 -11.33 -3.86
N ARG A 43 5.17 -11.53 -4.18
CA ARG A 43 6.06 -12.43 -3.43
C ARG A 43 7.17 -11.64 -2.76
N TYR A 44 7.41 -11.93 -1.48
CA TYR A 44 8.55 -11.36 -0.74
C TYR A 44 9.03 -12.34 0.33
N GLN A 45 10.36 -12.55 0.42
CA GLN A 45 11.00 -13.50 1.34
C GLN A 45 10.32 -14.88 1.39
N GLY A 46 9.98 -15.43 0.23
CA GLY A 46 9.35 -16.74 0.11
C GLY A 46 7.85 -16.80 0.44
N ARG A 47 7.23 -15.70 0.90
CA ARG A 47 5.81 -15.61 1.23
C ARG A 47 5.01 -14.88 0.15
N PHE A 48 3.71 -15.19 0.09
CA PHE A 48 2.75 -14.51 -0.79
C PHE A 48 1.94 -13.49 0.01
N TYR A 49 1.68 -12.35 -0.63
CA TYR A 49 0.92 -11.22 -0.08
C TYR A 49 -0.18 -10.83 -1.06
N ASN A 50 -1.33 -10.42 -0.52
CA ASN A 50 -2.47 -9.95 -1.29
C ASN A 50 -2.22 -8.52 -1.78
N LEU A 51 -2.98 -8.08 -2.79
CA LEU A 51 -3.01 -6.66 -3.16
C LEU A 51 -3.43 -5.81 -1.97
N GLY A 52 -2.76 -4.68 -1.81
CA GLY A 52 -2.94 -3.76 -0.69
C GLY A 52 -2.07 -4.07 0.53
N ASP A 53 -1.53 -5.28 0.65
CA ASP A 53 -0.61 -5.62 1.74
C ASP A 53 0.65 -4.75 1.66
N VAL A 54 1.18 -4.41 2.83
CA VAL A 54 2.34 -3.55 2.99
C VAL A 54 3.44 -4.31 3.73
N VAL A 55 4.67 -4.22 3.23
CA VAL A 55 5.85 -4.80 3.86
C VAL A 55 7.02 -3.82 3.82
N CYS A 56 7.99 -4.02 4.70
CA CYS A 56 9.24 -3.27 4.67
C CYS A 56 10.22 -3.91 3.69
N MET A 57 10.70 -3.14 2.71
CA MET A 57 11.72 -3.58 1.78
C MET A 57 12.88 -2.62 1.69
N HIS A 58 14.07 -3.17 1.46
CA HIS A 58 15.22 -2.40 1.08
C HIS A 58 15.12 -2.02 -0.42
N THR A 59 15.17 -0.73 -0.70
CA THR A 59 15.09 -0.16 -2.04
C THR A 59 16.27 0.80 -2.26
N PRO A 60 16.51 1.31 -3.48
CA PRO A 60 17.53 2.34 -3.70
C PRO A 60 17.33 3.63 -2.88
N ARG A 61 16.11 3.87 -2.36
CA ARG A 61 15.78 5.02 -1.51
C ARG A 61 15.96 4.72 -0.01
N GLY A 62 16.42 3.52 0.33
CA GLY A 62 16.50 3.02 1.70
C GLY A 62 15.40 2.00 2.01
N THR A 63 15.25 1.67 3.30
CA THR A 63 14.23 0.73 3.78
C THR A 63 12.91 1.46 4.01
N VAL A 64 11.94 1.23 3.14
CA VAL A 64 10.65 1.93 3.11
C VAL A 64 9.50 0.93 3.07
N PHE A 65 8.30 1.39 3.41
CA PHE A 65 7.10 0.62 3.15
C PHE A 65 6.90 0.46 1.65
N THR A 66 6.65 -0.76 1.20
CA THR A 66 6.22 -1.07 -0.16
C THR A 66 4.85 -1.73 -0.12
N ARG A 67 3.96 -1.31 -1.02
CA ARG A 67 2.61 -1.86 -1.14
C ARG A 67 2.56 -2.82 -2.33
N CYS A 68 1.89 -3.95 -2.15
CA CYS A 68 1.57 -4.83 -3.26
C CYS A 68 0.46 -4.20 -4.10
N GLU A 69 0.78 -3.77 -5.30
CA GLU A 69 -0.16 -3.08 -6.20
C GLU A 69 -0.19 -3.73 -7.58
N LEU A 70 -1.13 -3.29 -8.42
CA LEU A 70 -1.13 -3.58 -9.84
C LEU A 70 -0.50 -2.41 -10.59
N PHE A 71 0.64 -2.68 -11.23
CA PHE A 71 1.25 -1.76 -12.16
C PHE A 71 1.23 -2.39 -13.56
N LEU A 72 0.53 -1.74 -14.50
CA LEU A 72 0.34 -2.26 -15.86
C LEU A 72 -0.17 -3.72 -15.91
N ASN A 73 -1.16 -4.02 -15.07
CA ASN A 73 -1.75 -5.36 -14.91
C ASN A 73 -0.79 -6.44 -14.36
N ASN A 74 0.39 -6.05 -13.87
CA ASN A 74 1.30 -6.95 -13.18
C ASN A 74 1.36 -6.62 -11.68
N THR A 75 1.34 -7.64 -10.84
CA THR A 75 1.52 -7.49 -9.40
C THR A 75 2.95 -7.04 -9.11
N SER A 76 3.09 -5.82 -8.61
CA SER A 76 4.38 -5.15 -8.40
C SER A 76 4.45 -4.58 -6.98
N TRP A 77 5.67 -4.58 -6.42
CA TRP A 77 5.94 -3.89 -5.16
C TRP A 77 6.22 -2.41 -5.46
N MET A 78 5.30 -1.54 -5.05
CA MET A 78 5.40 -0.10 -5.24
C MET A 78 5.94 0.54 -3.96
N PRO A 79 7.12 1.17 -3.97
CA PRO A 79 7.65 1.86 -2.80
C PRO A 79 6.85 3.12 -2.50
N THR A 80 6.55 3.31 -1.22
CA THR A 80 5.96 4.53 -0.69
C THR A 80 7.06 5.50 -0.24
N ASP A 81 6.68 6.73 0.11
CA ASP A 81 7.59 7.72 0.69
C ASP A 81 7.76 7.55 2.21
N GLU A 82 7.06 6.58 2.83
CA GLU A 82 7.09 6.38 4.27
C GLU A 82 8.23 5.41 4.66
N PRO A 83 9.18 5.85 5.51
CA PRO A 83 10.27 5.00 5.96
C PRO A 83 9.79 3.94 6.95
N CYS A 84 10.43 2.77 6.93
CA CYS A 84 10.15 1.74 7.93
C CYS A 84 10.80 2.08 9.26
N THR A 85 9.97 2.36 10.27
CA THR A 85 10.46 2.48 11.66
C THR A 85 10.59 1.07 12.25
N ILE A 86 11.82 0.54 12.24
CA ILE A 86 12.11 -0.78 12.83
C ILE A 86 12.77 -0.54 14.19
N SER A 87 12.06 -0.85 15.27
CA SER A 87 12.66 -0.88 16.60
C SER A 87 13.61 -2.07 16.67
N GLN A 88 14.92 -1.82 16.67
CA GLN A 88 15.89 -2.82 17.07
C GLN A 88 15.77 -3.01 18.58
N LEU A 89 15.08 -4.07 19.01
CA LEU A 89 15.31 -4.60 20.35
C LEU A 89 16.75 -5.09 20.35
N MET A 90 17.65 -4.27 20.89
CA MET A 90 18.99 -4.72 21.21
C MET A 90 18.81 -5.82 22.24
N MET A 91 18.97 -7.09 21.83
CA MET A 91 19.14 -8.18 22.77
C MET A 91 20.49 -7.90 23.45
N ASP A 92 20.42 -7.41 24.69
CA ASP A 92 21.56 -7.21 25.58
C ASP A 92 22.20 -8.58 25.86
N ASP A 93 23.14 -9.00 25.00
CA ASP A 93 24.02 -10.15 25.22
C ASP A 93 25.05 -9.76 26.28
N ARG A 94 24.60 -9.57 27.52
CA ARG A 94 25.50 -9.51 28.67
C ARG A 94 25.89 -10.96 29.02
N PRO A 95 27.18 -11.31 29.01
CA PRO A 95 27.62 -12.60 29.52
C PRO A 95 27.19 -12.70 30.99
N ARG A 96 26.55 -13.82 31.34
CA ARG A 96 26.27 -14.16 32.73
C ARG A 96 27.57 -14.72 33.32
N GLU A 97 28.23 -13.92 34.16
CA GLU A 97 29.39 -14.29 34.99
C GLU A 97 29.06 -15.43 35.96
#